data_AF-A0A949HNT8-F1
#
_entry.id   AF-A0A949HNT8-F1
#
_cell.length_a   1.000
_cell.length_b   1.000
_cell.length_c   1.000
_cell.angle_alpha   90.00
_cell.angle_beta   90.00
_cell.angle_gamma   90.00
#
_symmetry.space_group_name_H-M   'P 1'
#
loop_
_entity.id
_entity.type
_entity.pdbx_description
1 polymer ?
#
loop_
_entity_poly.entity_id
_entity_poly.type
_entity_poly.pdbx_seq_one_letter_code
_entity_poly.pdbx_strand_id
1 'polypeptide(L)'
;HGNFMETNNALDRALILNKYLSQRSQIPYRLLMLSWPSAREPHPLRDVYENAQSAESQALFVGWLLDKLHDHPNVSLLGFSFGARAVTGGLHLNAGGEIPGFQYTRLSAGPEAPDKYRVALVAPALDRDWLAPTGKHAQALNHVSGLVNLYNSRDPILRRFRFIDRLSRPVAAGFAGFIGLQGLEGVSNPRATGPLATTSKIRQFDCGSGIGTTHSEKSYYAQCPYFNVVIDHLLGQETNAKPVESTVSF
;
A
#
# COMPACT_ATOMS: atom_id res chain seq x y z
N HIS A 1 10.13 -1.61 -2.78
CA HIS A 1 9.84 -3.07 -2.63
C HIS A 1 9.78 -3.40 -1.15
N GLY A 2 9.33 -4.59 -0.73
CA GLY A 2 9.12 -4.91 0.69
C GLY A 2 10.12 -5.89 1.32
N ASN A 3 10.97 -6.58 0.57
CA ASN A 3 11.94 -7.51 1.14
C ASN A 3 13.27 -7.41 0.38
N PHE A 4 14.28 -8.15 0.85
CA PHE A 4 15.53 -8.37 0.14
C PHE A 4 15.29 -8.64 -1.33
N MET A 5 15.92 -7.81 -2.16
CA MET A 5 15.86 -7.91 -3.59
C MET A 5 17.14 -7.37 -4.20
N GLU A 6 17.72 -8.14 -5.11
CA GLU A 6 18.84 -7.66 -5.92
C GLU A 6 18.41 -6.48 -6.79
N THR A 7 19.34 -5.57 -7.07
CA THR A 7 19.08 -4.34 -7.84
C THR A 7 18.44 -4.62 -9.19
N ASN A 8 18.92 -5.62 -9.93
CA ASN A 8 18.35 -5.98 -11.23
C ASN A 8 16.91 -6.48 -11.12
N ASN A 9 16.59 -7.25 -10.08
CA ASN A 9 15.23 -7.74 -9.85
C ASN A 9 14.28 -6.59 -9.47
N ALA A 10 14.75 -5.62 -8.68
CA ALA A 10 14.01 -4.40 -8.37
C ALA A 10 13.75 -3.55 -9.63
N LEU A 11 14.79 -3.36 -10.46
CA LEU A 11 14.68 -2.64 -11.73
C LEU A 11 13.70 -3.32 -12.68
N ASP A 12 13.77 -4.64 -12.84
CA ASP A 12 12.83 -5.40 -13.69
C ASP A 12 11.37 -5.15 -13.31
N ARG A 13 11.08 -5.10 -12.01
CA ARG A 13 9.71 -4.85 -11.52
C ARG A 13 9.27 -3.42 -11.80
N ALA A 14 10.17 -2.45 -11.63
CA ALA A 14 9.91 -1.07 -12.01
C ALA A 14 9.66 -0.94 -13.52
N LEU A 15 10.41 -1.67 -14.36
CA LEU A 15 10.23 -1.68 -15.81
C LEU A 15 8.90 -2.33 -16.24
N ILE A 16 8.47 -3.40 -15.57
CA ILE A 16 7.12 -3.98 -15.78
C ILE A 16 6.06 -2.92 -15.47
N LEU A 17 6.14 -2.28 -14.31
CA LEU A 17 5.20 -1.22 -13.92
C LEU A 17 5.22 -0.05 -14.92
N ASN A 18 6.42 0.38 -15.33
CA ASN A 18 6.62 1.43 -16.33
C ASN A 18 5.96 1.10 -17.66
N LYS A 19 6.01 -0.16 -18.11
CA LYS A 19 5.33 -0.62 -19.33
C LYS A 19 3.82 -0.43 -19.23
N TYR A 20 3.19 -0.83 -18.12
CA TYR A 20 1.76 -0.62 -17.89
C TYR A 20 1.40 0.86 -17.84
N LEU A 21 2.19 1.67 -17.12
CA LEU A 21 1.99 3.11 -17.03
C LEU A 21 2.14 3.79 -18.40
N SER A 22 3.19 3.47 -19.17
CA SER A 22 3.43 4.08 -20.49
C SER A 22 2.36 3.74 -21.53
N GLN A 23 1.73 2.57 -21.41
CA GLN A 23 0.67 2.16 -22.34
C GLN A 23 -0.65 2.89 -22.10
N ARG A 24 -0.87 3.44 -20.90
CA ARG A 24 -2.16 4.04 -20.49
C ARG A 24 -2.08 5.53 -20.19
N SER A 25 -0.90 6.02 -19.80
CA SER A 25 -0.71 7.44 -19.51
C SER A 25 -0.95 8.29 -20.75
N GLN A 26 -1.75 9.33 -20.58
CA GLN A 26 -2.00 10.36 -21.60
C GLN A 26 -1.10 11.59 -21.42
N ILE A 27 -0.34 11.64 -20.32
CA ILE A 27 0.54 12.74 -19.98
C ILE A 27 1.95 12.22 -19.66
N PRO A 28 3.00 13.05 -19.80
CA PRO A 28 4.32 12.72 -19.30
C PRO A 28 4.29 12.46 -17.79
N TYR A 29 5.04 11.46 -17.33
CA TYR A 29 5.22 11.16 -15.92
C TYR A 29 6.69 10.87 -15.61
N ARG A 30 7.03 10.91 -14.32
CA ARG A 30 8.32 10.45 -13.82
C ARG A 30 8.10 9.30 -12.85
N LEU A 31 8.70 8.16 -13.14
CA LEU A 31 8.71 7.02 -12.23
C LEU A 31 9.94 7.10 -11.34
N LEU A 32 9.72 7.17 -10.02
CA LEU A 32 10.79 7.11 -9.02
C LEU A 32 10.75 5.73 -8.35
N MET A 33 11.85 4.99 -8.44
CA MET A 33 12.00 3.72 -7.72
C MET A 33 12.74 3.97 -6.42
N LEU A 34 12.06 3.74 -5.29
CA LEU A 34 12.69 3.73 -3.98
C LEU A 34 13.14 2.31 -3.63
N SER A 35 14.46 2.17 -3.54
CA SER A 35 15.14 0.96 -3.09
C SER A 35 16.05 1.32 -1.93
N TRP A 36 16.13 0.44 -0.94
CA TRP A 36 17.05 0.58 0.19
C TRP A 36 17.91 -0.68 0.33
N PRO A 37 19.11 -0.55 0.91
CA PRO A 37 19.93 -1.70 1.23
C PRO A 37 19.14 -2.69 2.09
N SER A 38 19.14 -3.94 1.67
CA SER A 38 18.62 -5.06 2.44
C SER A 38 19.55 -6.23 2.23
N ALA A 39 19.66 -7.10 3.22
CA ALA A 39 20.37 -8.37 3.13
C ALA A 39 19.40 -9.47 3.56
N ARG A 40 19.55 -10.68 3.00
CA ARG A 40 18.83 -11.83 3.55
C ARG A 40 19.40 -12.18 4.89
N GLU A 41 18.54 -12.37 5.87
CA GLU A 41 18.91 -12.98 7.13
C GLU A 41 18.59 -14.50 7.06
N PRO A 42 19.51 -15.39 7.50
CA PRO A 42 19.32 -16.85 7.38
C PRO A 42 18.13 -17.43 8.16
N HIS A 43 17.68 -16.76 9.20
CA HIS A 43 16.57 -17.13 10.09
C HIS A 43 15.29 -16.39 9.67
N PRO A 44 14.29 -17.10 9.12
CA PRO A 44 13.14 -16.45 8.48
C PRO A 44 12.36 -15.45 9.34
N LEU A 45 12.23 -15.70 10.66
CA LEU A 45 11.54 -14.76 11.54
C LEU A 45 12.34 -13.49 11.79
N ARG A 46 13.67 -13.61 11.88
CA ARG A 46 14.56 -12.48 12.07
C ARG A 46 14.66 -11.66 10.78
N ASP A 47 14.75 -12.31 9.63
CA ASP A 47 14.66 -11.67 8.31
C ASP A 47 13.39 -10.81 8.20
N VAL A 48 12.23 -11.38 8.53
CA VAL A 48 10.95 -10.64 8.51
C VAL A 48 10.96 -9.45 9.47
N TYR A 49 11.52 -9.62 10.67
CA TYR A 49 11.61 -8.55 11.66
C TYR A 49 12.52 -7.41 11.23
N GLU A 50 13.73 -7.72 10.74
CA GLU A 50 14.70 -6.74 10.26
C GLU A 50 14.18 -5.97 9.04
N ASN A 51 13.48 -6.65 8.12
CA ASN A 51 12.81 -5.99 7.00
C ASN A 51 11.65 -5.08 7.46
N ALA A 52 10.90 -5.50 8.48
CA ALA A 52 9.85 -4.69 9.08
C ALA A 52 10.37 -3.40 9.72
N GLN A 53 11.49 -3.48 10.47
CA GLN A 53 12.15 -2.31 11.07
C GLN A 53 12.79 -1.41 10.02
N SER A 54 13.42 -2.02 9.01
CA SER A 54 14.00 -1.28 7.90
C SER A 54 12.92 -0.47 7.17
N ALA A 55 11.80 -1.10 6.83
CA ALA A 55 10.68 -0.44 6.18
C ALA A 55 10.04 0.68 7.03
N GLU A 56 10.05 0.53 8.36
CA GLU A 56 9.64 1.59 9.27
C GLU A 56 10.61 2.78 9.23
N SER A 57 11.93 2.52 9.19
CA SER A 57 12.92 3.58 9.00
C SER A 57 12.79 4.26 7.64
N GLN A 58 12.38 3.52 6.59
CA GLN A 58 12.11 4.08 5.27
C GLN A 58 10.90 5.02 5.23
N ALA A 59 10.02 4.97 6.22
CA ALA A 59 8.92 5.93 6.34
C ALA A 59 9.44 7.38 6.42
N LEU A 60 10.57 7.62 7.12
CA LEU A 60 11.19 8.96 7.17
C LEU A 60 11.62 9.43 5.78
N PHE A 61 12.24 8.58 4.98
CA PHE A 61 12.67 8.92 3.63
C PHE A 61 11.49 9.20 2.72
N VAL A 62 10.41 8.43 2.84
CA VAL A 62 9.16 8.71 2.11
C VAL A 62 8.57 10.05 2.55
N GLY A 63 8.46 10.31 3.85
CA GLY A 63 7.96 11.60 4.37
C GLY A 63 8.78 12.79 3.89
N TRP A 64 10.10 12.67 3.89
CA TRP A 64 11.03 13.65 3.33
C TRP A 64 10.82 13.87 1.83
N LEU A 65 10.67 12.79 1.06
CA LEU A 65 10.45 12.88 -0.38
C LEU A 65 9.13 13.58 -0.70
N LEU A 66 8.06 13.25 0.04
CA LEU A 66 6.76 13.90 -0.11
C LEU A 66 6.84 15.40 0.15
N ASP A 67 7.59 15.79 1.17
CA ASP A 67 7.87 17.19 1.47
C ASP A 67 8.63 17.89 0.34
N LYS A 68 9.62 17.22 -0.27
CA LYS A 68 10.31 17.74 -1.48
C LYS A 68 9.43 17.82 -2.71
N LEU A 69 8.40 16.98 -2.78
CA LEU A 69 7.43 16.97 -3.86
C LEU A 69 6.21 17.83 -3.55
N HIS A 70 6.26 18.71 -2.55
CA HIS A 70 5.05 19.38 -2.08
C HIS A 70 4.39 20.28 -3.15
N ASP A 71 5.16 20.87 -4.07
CA ASP A 71 4.62 21.70 -5.15
C ASP A 71 4.16 20.89 -6.37
N HIS A 72 4.33 19.57 -6.37
CA HIS A 72 3.88 18.73 -7.47
C HIS A 72 2.38 18.40 -7.32
N PRO A 73 1.55 18.75 -8.32
CA PRO A 73 0.09 18.63 -8.20
C PRO A 73 -0.41 17.18 -8.29
N ASN A 74 0.42 16.25 -8.78
CA ASN A 74 0.04 14.87 -9.04
C ASN A 74 1.15 13.94 -8.55
N VAL A 75 1.00 13.42 -7.33
CA VAL A 75 1.94 12.48 -6.74
C VAL A 75 1.20 11.18 -6.40
N SER A 76 1.70 10.08 -6.96
CA SER A 76 1.14 8.75 -6.76
C SER A 76 2.18 7.84 -6.14
N LEU A 77 1.78 7.05 -5.13
CA LEU A 77 2.65 6.11 -4.43
C LEU A 77 2.20 4.69 -4.67
N LEU A 78 3.14 3.78 -4.92
CA LEU A 78 2.90 2.35 -4.96
C LEU A 78 3.78 1.64 -3.93
N GLY A 79 3.15 0.89 -3.03
CA GLY A 79 3.82 0.11 -1.99
C GLY A 79 3.52 -1.38 -2.11
N PHE A 80 4.53 -2.21 -2.36
CA PHE A 80 4.41 -3.66 -2.30
C PHE A 80 4.93 -4.23 -0.97
N SER A 81 4.15 -5.11 -0.32
CA SER A 81 4.55 -5.80 0.92
C SER A 81 5.00 -4.80 2.00
N PHE A 82 6.19 -4.92 2.60
CA PHE A 82 6.67 -3.91 3.55
C PHE A 82 6.92 -2.53 2.91
N GLY A 83 7.01 -2.42 1.59
CA GLY A 83 6.96 -1.11 0.92
C GLY A 83 5.68 -0.35 1.21
N ALA A 84 4.56 -1.04 1.46
CA ALA A 84 3.33 -0.42 1.92
C ALA A 84 3.46 0.16 3.33
N ARG A 85 4.25 -0.49 4.20
CA ARG A 85 4.56 0.04 5.53
C ARG A 85 5.35 1.34 5.44
N ALA A 86 6.36 1.40 4.57
CA ALA A 86 7.12 2.63 4.31
C ALA A 86 6.23 3.75 3.74
N VAL A 87 5.40 3.43 2.73
CA VAL A 87 4.48 4.40 2.10
C VAL A 87 3.48 4.97 3.12
N THR A 88 2.78 4.12 3.85
CA THR A 88 1.75 4.56 4.82
C THR A 88 2.38 5.28 6.02
N GLY A 89 3.53 4.82 6.50
CA GLY A 89 4.27 5.51 7.55
C GLY A 89 4.77 6.89 7.09
N GLY A 90 5.29 7.00 5.86
CA GLY A 90 5.76 8.28 5.34
C GLY A 90 4.64 9.29 5.12
N LEU A 91 3.47 8.83 4.66
CA LEU A 91 2.26 9.66 4.60
C LEU A 91 1.81 10.11 5.99
N HIS A 92 1.84 9.22 6.98
CA HIS A 92 1.51 9.54 8.36
C HIS A 92 2.44 10.62 8.93
N LEU A 93 3.76 10.45 8.77
CA LEU A 93 4.78 11.39 9.22
C LEU A 93 4.68 12.74 8.47
N ASN A 94 4.44 12.73 7.16
CA ASN A 94 4.26 13.94 6.36
C ASN A 94 3.00 14.72 6.76
N ALA A 95 1.94 14.04 7.22
CA ALA A 95 0.74 14.67 7.76
C ALA A 95 0.91 15.26 9.18
N GLY A 96 2.09 15.13 9.79
CA GLY A 96 2.38 15.59 11.15
C GLY A 96 2.19 14.52 12.22
N GLY A 97 2.02 13.26 11.82
CA GLY A 97 1.94 12.12 12.72
C GLY A 97 3.31 11.72 13.26
N GLU A 98 3.31 10.81 14.23
CA GLU A 98 4.51 10.31 14.90
C GLU A 98 4.45 8.79 15.00
N ILE A 99 5.59 8.16 14.70
CA ILE A 99 5.80 6.74 14.96
C ILE A 99 6.80 6.67 16.12
N PRO A 100 6.65 5.78 17.13
CA PRO A 100 7.60 5.71 18.24
C PRO A 100 9.06 5.61 17.75
N GLY A 101 9.88 6.61 18.11
CA GLY A 101 11.28 6.72 17.68
C GLY A 101 11.51 7.41 16.32
N PHE A 102 10.45 7.76 15.59
CA PHE A 102 10.51 8.42 14.29
C PHE A 102 9.54 9.60 14.24
N GLN A 103 10.10 10.81 14.15
CA GLN A 103 9.34 12.04 13.92
C GLN A 103 9.93 12.73 12.70
N TYR A 104 9.07 13.31 11.86
CA TYR A 104 9.49 14.10 10.71
C TYR A 104 8.99 15.54 10.87
N THR A 105 9.91 16.50 10.90
CA THR A 105 9.56 17.92 10.86
C THR A 105 9.55 18.37 9.41
N ARG A 106 8.36 18.77 8.93
CA ARG A 106 8.21 19.32 7.59
C ARG A 106 9.02 20.61 7.43
N LEU A 107 9.79 20.68 6.35
CA LEU A 107 10.64 21.83 6.03
C LEU A 107 9.93 22.82 5.09
N SER A 108 8.97 22.35 4.29
CA SER A 108 8.24 23.21 3.36
C SER A 108 7.21 24.07 4.09
N ALA A 109 7.16 25.35 3.72
CA ALA A 109 6.18 26.29 4.24
C ALA A 109 4.84 26.15 3.50
N GLY A 110 3.73 26.07 4.24
CA GLY A 110 2.38 26.12 3.70
C GLY A 110 1.53 24.86 3.95
N PRO A 111 0.20 25.00 4.00
CA PRO A 111 -0.69 23.86 4.21
C PRO A 111 -0.57 22.86 3.05
N GLU A 112 -0.51 21.58 3.39
CA GLU A 112 -0.62 20.53 2.38
C GLU A 112 -2.08 20.49 1.88
N ALA A 113 -2.28 20.54 0.57
CA ALA A 113 -3.63 20.46 0.01
C ALA A 113 -4.31 19.15 0.46
N PRO A 114 -5.60 19.18 0.82
CA PRO A 114 -6.35 17.94 1.00
C PRO A 114 -6.34 17.14 -0.31
N ASP A 115 -6.41 15.81 -0.19
CA ASP A 115 -6.60 14.90 -1.33
C ASP A 115 -5.51 14.93 -2.43
N LYS A 116 -4.28 15.25 -2.03
CA LYS A 116 -3.12 15.38 -2.93
C LYS A 116 -2.57 14.05 -3.46
N TYR A 117 -2.51 13.02 -2.61
CA TYR A 117 -1.81 11.77 -2.89
C TYR A 117 -2.75 10.68 -3.36
N ARG A 118 -2.37 9.96 -4.41
CA ARG A 118 -3.03 8.70 -4.84
C ARG A 118 -2.17 7.52 -4.42
N VAL A 119 -2.76 6.51 -3.79
CA VAL A 119 -1.98 5.43 -3.16
C VAL A 119 -2.46 4.08 -3.66
N ALA A 120 -1.54 3.27 -4.17
CA ALA A 120 -1.80 1.86 -4.43
C ALA A 120 -0.95 0.99 -3.51
N LEU A 121 -1.58 0.07 -2.79
CA LEU A 121 -0.91 -0.92 -1.95
C LEU A 121 -1.13 -2.31 -2.54
N VAL A 122 -0.05 -3.07 -2.69
CA VAL A 122 -0.08 -4.44 -3.20
C VAL A 122 0.46 -5.37 -2.13
N ALA A 123 -0.36 -6.32 -1.70
CA ALA A 123 -0.05 -7.26 -0.62
C ALA A 123 0.52 -6.59 0.66
N PRO A 124 -0.07 -5.50 1.19
CA PRO A 124 0.52 -4.72 2.27
C PRO A 124 0.90 -5.53 3.52
N ALA A 125 2.17 -5.42 3.94
CA ALA A 125 2.70 -6.06 5.15
C ALA A 125 2.71 -5.06 6.34
N LEU A 126 1.52 -4.61 6.72
CA LEU A 126 1.23 -3.85 7.93
C LEU A 126 -0.08 -4.39 8.52
N ASP A 127 -0.32 -4.12 9.80
CA ASP A 127 -1.58 -4.55 10.41
C ASP A 127 -2.76 -3.83 9.75
N ARG A 128 -3.89 -4.52 9.68
CA ARG A 128 -5.08 -4.07 8.97
C ARG A 128 -5.79 -2.89 9.64
N ASP A 129 -5.47 -2.60 10.89
CA ASP A 129 -6.01 -1.49 11.67
C ASP A 129 -5.09 -0.27 11.72
N TRP A 130 -3.87 -0.34 11.16
CA TRP A 130 -2.90 0.77 11.27
C TRP A 130 -3.39 2.07 10.63
N LEU A 131 -4.30 2.02 9.66
CA LEU A 131 -4.90 3.22 9.04
C LEU A 131 -6.17 3.71 9.74
N ALA A 132 -6.64 3.01 10.78
CA ALA A 132 -7.77 3.46 11.59
C ALA A 132 -7.36 4.68 12.45
N PRO A 133 -8.31 5.44 13.03
CA PRO A 133 -8.01 6.68 13.76
C PRO A 133 -7.12 6.51 14.99
N THR A 134 -7.16 5.33 15.60
CA THR A 134 -6.30 4.94 16.73
C THR A 134 -5.13 4.05 16.29
N GLY A 135 -5.02 3.79 14.98
CA GLY A 135 -3.99 2.96 14.39
C GLY A 135 -2.64 3.67 14.34
N LYS A 136 -1.58 2.88 14.20
CA LYS A 136 -0.20 3.37 14.18
C LYS A 136 0.08 4.42 13.10
N HIS A 137 -0.63 4.36 11.97
CA HIS A 137 -0.50 5.28 10.84
C HIS A 137 -1.80 6.10 10.65
N ALA A 138 -2.50 6.45 11.72
CA ALA A 138 -3.84 7.08 11.69
C ALA A 138 -3.95 8.31 10.78
N GLN A 139 -2.91 9.16 10.74
CA GLN A 139 -2.90 10.36 9.91
C GLN A 139 -2.56 10.15 8.42
N ALA A 140 -2.23 8.92 8.00
CA ALA A 140 -1.75 8.65 6.63
C ALA A 140 -2.77 9.03 5.54
N LEU A 141 -4.07 9.05 5.84
CA LEU A 141 -5.13 9.34 4.88
C LEU A 141 -5.49 10.83 4.78
N ASN A 142 -4.92 11.70 5.63
CA ASN A 142 -5.28 13.12 5.71
C ASN A 142 -5.13 13.84 4.36
N HIS A 143 -4.05 13.53 3.63
CA HIS A 143 -3.72 14.15 2.34
C HIS A 143 -3.89 13.18 1.16
N VAL A 144 -4.53 12.03 1.37
CA VAL A 144 -4.75 11.01 0.32
C VAL A 144 -6.11 11.20 -0.30
N SER A 145 -6.21 11.33 -1.63
CA SER A 145 -7.49 11.37 -2.36
C SER A 145 -8.16 10.01 -2.40
N GLY A 146 -7.36 8.96 -2.58
CA GLY A 146 -7.84 7.59 -2.59
C GLY A 146 -6.70 6.60 -2.42
N LEU A 147 -7.06 5.42 -1.94
CA LEU A 147 -6.18 4.28 -1.71
C LEU A 147 -6.80 3.03 -2.34
N VAL A 148 -6.09 2.39 -3.26
CA VAL A 148 -6.42 1.06 -3.78
C VAL A 148 -5.57 0.01 -3.10
N ASN A 149 -6.20 -0.95 -2.43
CA ASN A 149 -5.53 -2.09 -1.82
C ASN A 149 -5.80 -3.37 -2.63
N LEU A 150 -4.75 -3.97 -3.17
CA LEU A 150 -4.78 -5.33 -3.70
C LEU A 150 -4.27 -6.29 -2.63
N TYR A 151 -5.15 -7.14 -2.10
CA TYR A 151 -4.79 -8.15 -1.10
C TYR A 151 -4.96 -9.57 -1.67
N ASN A 152 -4.48 -10.58 -0.95
CA ASN A 152 -4.64 -11.99 -1.32
C ASN A 152 -5.00 -12.82 -0.09
N SER A 153 -6.27 -13.23 -0.02
CA SER A 153 -6.79 -14.06 1.08
C SER A 153 -6.22 -15.48 1.14
N ARG A 154 -5.45 -15.88 0.11
CA ARG A 154 -4.79 -17.19 0.01
C ARG A 154 -3.27 -17.12 0.24
N ASP A 155 -2.73 -15.94 0.53
CA ASP A 155 -1.29 -15.73 0.73
C ASP A 155 -0.78 -16.40 2.03
N PRO A 156 0.04 -17.45 1.96
CA PRO A 156 0.52 -18.17 3.13
C PRO A 156 1.65 -17.44 3.87
N ILE A 157 2.31 -16.46 3.23
CA ILE A 157 3.33 -15.61 3.86
C ILE A 157 2.62 -14.59 4.75
N LEU A 158 1.66 -13.84 4.19
CA LEU A 158 0.94 -12.83 4.95
C LEU A 158 -0.03 -13.43 5.98
N ARG A 159 -0.54 -14.65 5.78
CA ARG A 159 -1.26 -15.38 6.84
C ARG A 159 -0.41 -15.62 8.09
N ARG A 160 0.91 -15.76 7.92
CA ARG A 160 1.88 -15.96 9.02
C ARG A 160 2.36 -14.65 9.64
N PHE A 161 1.89 -13.49 9.14
CA PHE A 161 2.29 -12.18 9.64
C PHE A 161 2.08 -12.00 11.15
N ARG A 162 1.07 -12.67 11.73
CA ARG A 162 0.83 -12.74 13.18
C ARG A 162 2.01 -13.18 14.04
N PHE A 163 3.07 -13.74 13.44
CA PHE A 163 4.26 -14.17 14.16
C PHE A 163 5.36 -13.11 14.23
N ILE A 164 5.21 -11.98 13.52
CA ILE A 164 6.16 -10.86 13.58
C ILE A 164 6.16 -10.19 14.95
N ASP A 165 5.00 -10.18 15.61
CA ASP A 165 4.83 -9.80 17.01
C ASP A 165 3.86 -10.79 17.65
N ARG A 166 4.36 -11.56 18.62
CA ARG A 166 3.58 -12.60 19.30
C ARG A 166 2.59 -12.03 20.32
N LEU A 167 2.78 -10.79 20.76
CA LEU A 167 1.92 -10.13 21.74
C LEU A 167 0.68 -9.59 21.05
N SER A 168 0.85 -8.72 20.05
CA SER A 168 -0.28 -8.13 19.31
C SER A 168 -0.91 -9.09 18.28
N ARG A 169 -0.15 -10.06 17.77
CA ARG A 169 -0.59 -11.06 16.76
C ARG A 169 -1.28 -10.40 15.55
N PRO A 170 -0.58 -9.48 14.87
CA PRO A 170 -1.19 -8.60 13.87
C PRO A 170 -1.73 -9.38 12.67
N VAL A 171 -2.74 -8.83 12.01
CA VAL A 171 -3.33 -9.42 10.79
C VAL A 171 -2.97 -8.54 9.60
N ALA A 172 -2.17 -9.06 8.68
CA ALA A 172 -1.72 -8.29 7.52
C ALA A 172 -2.91 -7.79 6.68
N ALA A 173 -2.92 -6.50 6.37
CA ALA A 173 -3.85 -5.90 5.41
C ALA A 173 -3.76 -6.55 4.02
N GLY A 174 -2.58 -7.06 3.64
CA GLY A 174 -2.40 -7.77 2.38
C GLY A 174 -2.92 -9.20 2.38
N PHE A 175 -3.30 -9.74 3.55
CA PHE A 175 -3.99 -11.03 3.68
C PHE A 175 -5.50 -10.85 3.81
N ALA A 176 -5.95 -9.89 4.64
CA ALA A 176 -7.36 -9.76 5.03
C ALA A 176 -8.03 -8.44 4.62
N GLY A 177 -7.33 -7.55 3.92
CA GLY A 177 -7.77 -6.17 3.71
C GLY A 177 -7.70 -5.33 4.99
N PHE A 178 -7.75 -4.01 4.85
CA PHE A 178 -7.87 -3.04 5.95
C PHE A 178 -9.24 -3.11 6.63
N ILE A 179 -9.27 -2.70 7.90
CA ILE A 179 -10.49 -2.46 8.66
C ILE A 179 -10.85 -0.98 8.72
N GLY A 180 -12.15 -0.71 8.79
CA GLY A 180 -12.75 0.61 8.89
C GLY A 180 -12.72 1.20 10.31
N LEU A 181 -13.31 2.40 10.47
CA LEU A 181 -13.18 3.30 11.63
C LEU A 181 -13.54 2.69 13.01
N GLN A 182 -14.27 1.57 13.07
CA GLN A 182 -14.74 0.97 14.33
C GLN A 182 -14.23 -0.45 14.59
N GLY A 183 -13.34 -0.99 13.74
CA GLY A 183 -12.86 -2.37 13.86
C GLY A 183 -13.92 -3.47 13.67
N LEU A 184 -15.20 -3.09 13.55
CA LEU A 184 -16.35 -3.93 13.22
C LEU A 184 -16.61 -4.01 11.71
N GLU A 185 -15.95 -3.14 10.94
CA GLU A 185 -16.02 -3.10 9.48
C GLU A 185 -14.63 -3.29 8.89
N GLY A 186 -14.57 -3.82 7.68
CA GLY A 186 -13.37 -4.47 7.19
C GLY A 186 -13.59 -5.95 7.19
N VAL A 187 -14.28 -6.40 6.15
CA VAL A 187 -14.17 -7.77 5.70
C VAL A 187 -14.51 -8.75 6.85
N SER A 188 -15.76 -8.71 7.31
CA SER A 188 -16.40 -9.92 7.85
C SER A 188 -16.37 -11.05 6.79
N ASN A 189 -16.35 -10.66 5.52
CA ASN A 189 -16.08 -11.50 4.36
C ASN A 189 -14.75 -11.13 3.66
N PRO A 190 -13.64 -11.92 3.78
CA PRO A 190 -12.33 -11.81 3.08
C PRO A 190 -12.34 -11.71 1.56
N ARG A 191 -13.53 -11.58 0.97
CA ARG A 191 -13.74 -11.47 -0.47
C ARG A 191 -14.54 -10.24 -0.85
N ALA A 192 -14.92 -9.38 0.10
CA ALA A 192 -15.64 -8.16 -0.20
C ALA A 192 -14.76 -7.24 -1.04
N THR A 193 -15.26 -6.88 -2.22
CA THR A 193 -14.64 -5.94 -3.15
C THR A 193 -15.49 -4.66 -3.17
N GLY A 194 -14.95 -3.56 -2.66
CA GLY A 194 -15.67 -2.29 -2.55
C GLY A 194 -14.98 -1.31 -1.60
N PRO A 195 -15.42 -0.03 -1.56
CA PRO A 195 -14.97 0.91 -0.55
C PRO A 195 -15.28 0.39 0.85
N LEU A 196 -14.43 0.73 1.83
CA LEU A 196 -14.81 0.56 3.24
C LEU A 196 -15.98 1.48 3.57
N ALA A 197 -17.04 0.96 4.20
CA ALA A 197 -18.25 1.75 4.49
C ALA A 197 -17.96 2.99 5.36
N THR A 198 -16.97 2.89 6.26
CA THR A 198 -16.50 3.97 7.12
C THR A 198 -15.39 4.84 6.51
N THR A 199 -14.81 4.48 5.37
CA THR A 199 -13.88 5.36 4.65
C THR A 199 -13.98 5.17 3.14
N SER A 200 -14.63 6.13 2.48
CA SER A 200 -14.78 6.18 1.03
C SER A 200 -13.44 6.25 0.28
N LYS A 201 -12.34 6.59 0.99
CA LYS A 201 -11.00 6.69 0.42
C LYS A 201 -10.36 5.33 0.15
N ILE A 202 -10.70 4.26 0.88
CA ILE A 202 -10.05 2.95 0.70
C ILE A 202 -10.94 2.02 -0.12
N ARG A 203 -10.47 1.63 -1.32
CA ARG A 203 -11.06 0.57 -2.15
C ARG A 203 -10.18 -0.66 -2.11
N GLN A 204 -10.78 -1.85 -1.95
CA GLN A 204 -10.02 -3.08 -1.73
C GLN A 204 -10.46 -4.21 -2.66
N PHE A 205 -9.51 -5.02 -3.12
CA PHE A 205 -9.76 -6.12 -4.04
C PHE A 205 -8.95 -7.37 -3.67
N ASP A 206 -9.62 -8.51 -3.53
CA ASP A 206 -8.97 -9.81 -3.31
C ASP A 206 -8.50 -10.40 -4.64
N CYS A 207 -7.19 -10.52 -4.82
CA CYS A 207 -6.57 -11.14 -5.98
C CYS A 207 -6.44 -12.67 -5.86
N GLY A 208 -6.77 -13.28 -4.71
CA GLY A 208 -6.46 -14.69 -4.42
C GLY A 208 -7.11 -15.71 -5.36
N SER A 209 -8.24 -15.37 -5.97
CA SER A 209 -8.86 -16.19 -7.03
C SER A 209 -8.01 -16.24 -8.30
N GLY A 210 -7.37 -15.13 -8.68
CA GLY A 210 -6.56 -15.01 -9.91
C GLY A 210 -5.11 -15.42 -9.73
N ILE A 211 -4.50 -15.13 -8.57
CA ILE A 211 -3.05 -15.32 -8.36
C ILE A 211 -2.71 -16.52 -7.45
N GLY A 212 -3.70 -17.17 -6.84
CA GLY A 212 -3.50 -18.33 -5.97
C GLY A 212 -2.75 -17.98 -4.67
N THR A 213 -1.84 -18.86 -4.25
CA THR A 213 -1.12 -18.77 -2.95
C THR A 213 0.20 -17.99 -3.02
N THR A 214 0.44 -17.22 -4.07
CA THR A 214 1.71 -16.50 -4.26
C THR A 214 1.76 -15.18 -3.47
N HIS A 215 2.96 -14.84 -2.98
CA HIS A 215 3.32 -13.51 -2.48
C HIS A 215 4.23 -12.76 -3.49
N SER A 216 4.18 -13.13 -4.78
CA SER A 216 4.99 -12.48 -5.81
C SER A 216 4.29 -11.26 -6.38
N GLU A 217 4.87 -10.08 -6.20
CA GLU A 217 4.40 -8.84 -6.85
C GLU A 217 4.25 -8.99 -8.38
N LYS A 218 5.14 -9.73 -9.08
CA LYS A 218 5.01 -9.98 -10.52
C LYS A 218 3.71 -10.74 -10.85
N SER A 219 3.24 -11.61 -9.97
CA SER A 219 1.96 -12.32 -10.15
C SER A 219 0.76 -11.38 -9.98
N TYR A 220 0.82 -10.40 -9.06
CA TYR A 220 -0.21 -9.36 -9.00
C TYR A 220 -0.28 -8.58 -10.31
N TYR A 221 0.87 -8.21 -10.88
CA TYR A 221 0.92 -7.41 -12.10
C TYR A 221 0.37 -8.18 -13.31
N ALA A 222 0.71 -9.47 -13.42
CA ALA A 222 0.37 -10.28 -14.58
C ALA A 222 -1.01 -10.96 -14.50
N GLN A 223 -1.49 -11.29 -13.30
CA GLN A 223 -2.61 -12.23 -13.11
C GLN A 223 -3.73 -11.69 -12.22
N CYS A 224 -3.52 -10.61 -11.44
CA CYS A 224 -4.63 -10.05 -10.68
C CYS A 224 -5.60 -9.31 -11.61
N PRO A 225 -6.90 -9.67 -11.63
CA PRO A 225 -7.88 -9.05 -12.53
C PRO A 225 -8.08 -7.56 -12.25
N TYR A 226 -7.72 -7.10 -11.05
CA TYR A 226 -7.88 -5.72 -10.61
C TYR A 226 -6.61 -4.87 -10.78
N PHE A 227 -5.53 -5.40 -11.37
CA PHE A 227 -4.28 -4.63 -11.50
C PHE A 227 -4.46 -3.39 -12.39
N ASN A 228 -5.33 -3.45 -13.39
CA ASN A 228 -5.66 -2.29 -14.21
C ASN A 228 -6.30 -1.15 -13.38
N VAL A 229 -7.06 -1.47 -12.34
CA VAL A 229 -7.63 -0.47 -11.40
C VAL A 229 -6.52 0.28 -10.67
N VAL A 230 -5.42 -0.41 -10.31
CA VAL A 230 -4.25 0.24 -9.70
C VAL A 230 -3.61 1.21 -10.68
N ILE A 231 -3.40 0.81 -11.93
CA ILE A 231 -2.77 1.68 -12.93
C ILE A 231 -3.62 2.92 -13.20
N ASP A 232 -4.93 2.74 -13.38
CA ASP A 232 -5.86 3.85 -13.61
C ASP A 232 -5.90 4.79 -12.40
N HIS A 233 -5.90 4.24 -11.18
CA HIS A 233 -5.80 5.03 -9.95
C HIS A 233 -4.51 5.86 -9.90
N LEU A 234 -3.34 5.24 -10.12
CA LEU A 234 -2.06 5.95 -10.07
C LEU A 234 -1.97 7.07 -11.12
N LEU A 235 -2.58 6.88 -12.29
CA LEU A 235 -2.61 7.89 -13.35
C LEU A 235 -3.71 8.95 -13.17
N GLY A 236 -4.59 8.79 -12.16
CA GLY A 236 -5.74 9.68 -11.96
C GLY A 236 -6.81 9.53 -13.06
N GLN A 237 -6.89 8.36 -13.69
CA GLN A 237 -7.76 8.04 -14.82
C GLN A 237 -8.97 7.19 -14.42
N GLU A 238 -9.37 7.24 -13.14
CA GLU A 238 -10.53 6.46 -12.69
C GLU A 238 -11.79 6.90 -13.44
N THR A 239 -12.31 6.02 -14.29
CA THR A 239 -13.68 6.14 -14.76
C THR A 239 -14.61 5.92 -13.57
N ASN A 240 -15.60 6.78 -13.36
CA ASN A 240 -16.74 6.53 -12.47
C ASN A 240 -17.55 5.33 -13.00
N ALA A 241 -16.99 4.12 -12.94
CA ALA A 241 -17.69 2.89 -13.25
C ALA A 241 -18.53 2.55 -12.03
N LYS A 242 -19.83 2.89 -12.09
CA LYS A 242 -20.82 2.31 -11.18
C LYS A 242 -20.66 0.79 -11.26
N PRO A 243 -20.65 0.06 -10.13
CA PRO A 243 -20.70 -1.39 -10.17
C PRO A 243 -21.96 -1.79 -10.94
N VAL A 244 -21.79 -2.66 -11.94
CA VAL A 244 -22.91 -3.33 -12.59
C VAL A 244 -23.61 -4.13 -11.49
N GLU A 245 -24.79 -3.66 -11.08
CA GLU A 245 -25.70 -4.45 -10.27
C GLU A 245 -25.99 -5.72 -11.05
N SER A 246 -25.46 -6.84 -10.57
CA SER A 246 -25.93 -8.15 -10.96
C SER A 246 -27.36 -8.27 -10.44
N THR A 247 -28.33 -7.98 -11.29
CA THR A 247 -29.73 -8.34 -11.09
C THR A 247 -29.81 -9.86 -11.03
N VAL A 248 -29.77 -10.40 -9.81
CA VAL A 248 -30.28 -11.74 -9.53
C VAL A 248 -31.77 -11.56 -9.29
N SER A 249 -32.55 -11.80 -10.33
CA SER A 249 -34.00 -11.98 -10.23
C SER A 249 -34.27 -13.25 -9.42
N PHE A 250 -35.07 -13.14 -8.36
CA PHE A 250 -35.74 -14.27 -7.72
C PHE A 250 -36.90 -14.76 -8.60
#